data_AF-A0A350DCJ6-F1
#
_entry.id   AF-A0A350DCJ6-F1
#
_cell.length_a   1.000
_cell.length_b   1.000
_cell.length_c   1.000
_cell.angle_alpha   90.00
_cell.angle_beta   90.00
_cell.angle_gamma   90.00
#
_symmetry.space_group_name_H-M   'P 1'
#
loop_
_entity.id
_entity.type
_entity.pdbx_description
1 polymer ?
#
loop_
_entity_poly.entity_id
_entity_poly.type
_entity_poly.pdbx_seq_one_letter_code
_entity_poly.pdbx_strand_id
1 'polypeptide(L)'
;MIHNRTMIEPKPAPSSSVGPVAWLRSNLFNGPINTIFTLIGLYILYLLVVPTVQWAFINADWVGTTRDDCSREGACWVFINARFTQFIYGLYPRSEIWRANIVFAGFFTLIAWLAIPKLPFKRWVAVFALVGFPVIAYVLLHGGYFDLPRVPTHRWGGLMLTLLLAT
;
A
#
# COMPACT_ATOMS: atom_id res chain seq x y z
N MET A 1 -60.97 9.19 -7.37
CA MET A 1 -59.82 10.12 -7.23
C MET A 1 -58.75 9.65 -8.21
N ILE A 2 -58.63 10.31 -9.37
CA ILE A 2 -57.75 9.87 -10.47
C ILE A 2 -56.37 10.49 -10.23
N HIS A 3 -55.38 9.69 -9.83
CA HIS A 3 -53.99 10.15 -9.79
C HIS A 3 -53.41 10.14 -11.20
N ASN A 4 -53.19 11.35 -11.74
CA ASN A 4 -52.53 11.55 -13.02
C ASN A 4 -51.06 11.06 -12.91
N ARG A 5 -50.72 9.96 -13.61
CA ARG A 5 -49.37 9.33 -13.59
C ARG A 5 -48.56 9.71 -14.82
N THR A 6 -48.49 10.99 -15.16
CA THR A 6 -47.53 11.48 -16.16
C THR A 6 -46.13 11.41 -15.56
N MET A 7 -45.34 10.40 -15.96
CA MET A 7 -43.94 10.31 -15.59
C MET A 7 -43.17 11.41 -16.35
N ILE A 8 -42.54 12.32 -15.59
CA ILE A 8 -41.73 13.41 -16.13
C ILE A 8 -40.50 12.81 -16.81
N GLU A 9 -40.17 13.30 -17.99
CA GLU A 9 -39.01 12.85 -18.76
C GLU A 9 -37.71 13.04 -17.96
N PRO A 10 -36.85 12.02 -17.84
CA PRO A 10 -35.65 12.10 -17.03
C PRO A 10 -34.67 13.12 -17.64
N LYS A 11 -34.56 14.29 -17.00
CA LYS A 11 -33.57 15.30 -17.34
C LYS A 11 -32.20 14.89 -16.77
N PRO A 12 -31.09 15.07 -17.50
CA PRO A 12 -29.76 14.83 -16.93
C PRO A 12 -29.55 15.69 -15.68
N ALA A 13 -28.83 15.14 -14.71
CA ALA A 13 -28.50 15.87 -13.48
C ALA A 13 -27.82 17.21 -13.84
N PRO A 14 -28.11 18.30 -13.10
CA PRO A 14 -27.48 19.59 -13.36
C PRO A 14 -25.97 19.43 -13.36
N SER A 15 -25.27 20.03 -14.33
CA SER A 15 -23.81 19.92 -14.43
C SER A 15 -23.06 20.41 -13.18
N SER A 16 -23.71 21.25 -12.36
CA SER A 16 -23.22 21.71 -11.05
C SER A 16 -23.29 20.67 -9.94
N SER A 17 -24.02 19.57 -10.14
CA SER A 17 -24.24 18.48 -9.18
C SER A 17 -23.37 17.26 -9.43
N VAL A 18 -22.60 17.25 -10.52
CA VAL A 18 -21.79 16.12 -10.96
C VAL A 18 -20.32 16.51 -11.05
N GLY A 19 -19.43 15.64 -10.56
CA GLY A 19 -17.98 15.81 -10.68
C GLY A 19 -17.26 16.22 -9.37
N PRO A 20 -15.91 16.35 -9.43
CA PRO A 20 -15.07 16.50 -8.24
C PRO A 20 -15.37 17.77 -7.45
N VAL A 21 -15.62 18.89 -8.13
CA VAL A 21 -15.91 20.19 -7.47
C VAL A 21 -17.25 20.16 -6.75
N ALA A 22 -18.27 19.53 -7.36
CA ALA A 22 -19.57 19.33 -6.74
C ALA A 22 -19.47 18.43 -5.50
N TRP A 23 -18.64 17.39 -5.56
CA TRP A 23 -18.35 16.51 -4.43
C TRP A 23 -17.63 17.26 -3.28
N LEU A 24 -16.61 18.06 -3.58
CA LEU A 24 -15.91 18.86 -2.59
C LEU A 24 -16.85 19.83 -1.85
N ARG A 25 -17.71 20.55 -2.60
CA ARG A 25 -18.68 21.46 -1.99
C ARG A 25 -19.71 20.74 -1.12
N SER A 26 -20.22 19.60 -1.58
CA SER A 26 -21.26 18.85 -0.86
C SER A 26 -20.74 18.08 0.36
N ASN A 27 -19.44 17.73 0.42
CA ASN A 27 -18.88 16.95 1.51
C ASN A 27 -18.01 17.79 2.46
N LEU A 28 -17.07 18.58 1.94
CA LEU A 28 -16.08 19.31 2.76
C LEU A 28 -16.55 20.72 3.11
N PHE A 29 -17.27 21.39 2.19
CA PHE A 29 -17.67 22.80 2.36
C PHE A 29 -19.19 23.01 2.47
N ASN A 30 -19.91 22.00 2.97
CA ASN A 30 -21.38 22.01 3.06
C ASN A 30 -21.95 22.91 4.20
N GLY A 31 -21.09 23.67 4.87
CA GLY A 31 -21.48 24.55 5.96
C GLY A 31 -20.28 25.23 6.64
N PRO A 32 -20.51 26.22 7.51
CA PRO A 32 -19.44 26.97 8.16
C PRO A 32 -18.56 26.10 9.07
N ILE A 33 -19.16 25.19 9.85
CA ILE A 33 -18.43 24.27 10.74
C ILE A 33 -17.53 23.32 9.92
N ASN A 34 -18.08 22.65 8.91
CA ASN A 34 -17.33 21.73 8.05
C ASN A 34 -16.22 22.45 7.27
N THR A 35 -16.48 23.69 6.84
CA THR A 35 -15.46 24.53 6.19
C THR A 35 -14.31 24.84 7.14
N ILE A 36 -14.59 25.23 8.39
CA ILE A 36 -13.56 25.49 9.40
C ILE A 36 -12.72 24.23 9.66
N PHE A 37 -13.35 23.07 9.91
CA PHE A 37 -12.62 21.82 10.12
C PHE A 37 -11.81 21.39 8.90
N THR A 38 -12.33 21.60 7.70
CA THR A 38 -11.60 21.33 6.46
C THR A 38 -10.36 22.22 6.35
N LEU A 39 -10.49 23.52 6.61
CA LEU A 39 -9.37 24.46 6.58
C LEU A 39 -8.32 24.15 7.64
N ILE A 40 -8.75 23.83 8.86
CA ILE A 40 -7.84 23.38 9.94
C ILE A 40 -7.13 22.09 9.52
N GLY A 41 -7.84 21.11 8.97
CA GLY A 41 -7.26 19.87 8.48
C GLY A 41 -6.22 20.11 7.38
N LEU A 42 -6.52 20.97 6.42
CA LEU A 42 -5.58 21.38 5.37
C LEU A 42 -4.36 22.10 5.93
N TYR A 43 -4.54 22.95 6.94
CA TYR A 43 -3.45 23.66 7.59
C TYR A 43 -2.54 22.70 8.38
N ILE A 44 -3.11 21.74 9.12
CA ILE A 44 -2.33 20.69 9.79
C ILE A 44 -1.58 19.85 8.77
N LEU A 45 -2.24 19.44 7.67
CA LEU A 45 -1.59 18.73 6.58
C LEU A 45 -0.43 19.54 5.99
N TYR A 46 -0.62 20.84 5.79
CA TYR A 46 0.46 21.71 5.33
C TYR A 46 1.65 21.71 6.31
N LEU A 47 1.40 21.87 7.61
CA LEU A 47 2.44 21.87 8.64
C LEU A 47 3.17 20.53 8.78
N LEU A 48 2.55 19.40 8.45
CA LEU A 48 3.17 18.09 8.54
C LEU A 48 3.85 17.68 7.23
N VAL A 49 3.14 17.83 6.10
CA VAL A 49 3.58 17.32 4.80
C VAL A 49 4.73 18.16 4.25
N VAL A 50 4.66 19.50 4.32
CA VAL A 50 5.70 20.36 3.74
C VAL A 50 7.08 20.09 4.36
N PRO A 51 7.27 20.15 5.69
CA PRO A 51 8.59 19.86 6.27
C PRO A 51 9.01 18.41 6.07
N THR A 52 8.06 17.45 6.07
CA THR A 52 8.37 16.04 5.78
C THR A 52 8.92 15.88 4.38
N VAL A 53 8.31 16.51 3.37
CA VAL A 53 8.77 16.44 1.99
C VAL A 53 10.11 17.16 1.82
N GLN A 54 10.28 18.32 2.47
CA GLN A 54 11.56 19.04 2.47
C GLN A 54 12.68 18.18 3.04
N TRP A 55 12.46 17.55 4.20
CA TRP A 55 13.44 16.68 4.84
C TRP A 55 13.68 15.38 4.04
N ALA A 56 12.62 14.73 3.57
CA ALA A 56 12.70 13.40 2.96
C ALA A 56 13.24 13.42 1.53
N PHE A 57 13.01 14.49 0.75
CA PHE A 57 13.35 14.50 -0.67
C PHE A 57 14.22 15.68 -1.10
N ILE A 58 13.95 16.89 -0.59
CA ILE A 58 14.60 18.13 -1.07
C ILE A 58 15.99 18.29 -0.47
N ASN A 59 16.08 18.22 0.86
CA ASN A 59 17.33 18.37 1.62
C ASN A 59 18.04 17.02 1.85
N ALA A 60 17.61 15.96 1.13
CA ALA A 60 18.04 14.60 1.40
C ALA A 60 19.33 14.23 0.68
N ASP A 61 20.14 13.38 1.30
CA ASP A 61 21.41 12.91 0.75
C ASP A 61 21.19 11.63 -0.07
N TRP A 62 21.24 11.76 -1.40
CA TRP A 62 20.95 10.67 -2.33
C TRP A 62 22.19 9.87 -2.74
N VAL A 63 23.35 10.51 -2.82
CA VAL A 63 24.59 9.95 -3.36
C VAL A 63 25.66 9.96 -2.27
N GLY A 64 26.28 8.81 -2.04
CA GLY A 64 27.34 8.61 -1.05
C GLY A 64 27.72 7.15 -0.96
N THR A 65 28.80 6.86 -0.25
CA THR A 65 29.34 5.51 -0.06
C THR A 65 29.27 5.07 1.39
N THR A 66 29.36 6.02 2.32
CA THR A 66 29.34 5.79 3.76
C THR A 66 28.25 6.60 4.44
N ARG A 67 27.97 6.30 5.70
CA ARG A 67 26.99 7.04 6.51
C ARG A 67 27.45 8.45 6.85
N ASP A 68 28.77 8.67 6.84
CA ASP A 68 29.38 9.96 7.19
C ASP A 68 29.26 10.97 6.03
N ASP A 69 28.93 10.49 4.83
CA ASP A 69 28.66 11.33 3.66
C ASP A 69 27.29 12.04 3.73
N CYS A 70 26.46 11.73 4.73
CA CYS A 70 25.14 12.36 4.92
C CYS A 70 25.25 13.67 5.72
N SER A 71 24.74 14.77 5.17
CA SER A 71 24.79 16.14 5.70
C SER A 71 24.04 16.34 7.03
N ARG A 72 23.19 15.38 7.42
CA ARG A 72 22.30 15.39 8.61
C ARG A 72 21.20 16.47 8.57
N GLU A 73 21.12 17.26 7.50
CA GLU A 73 20.06 18.26 7.30
C GLU A 73 18.75 17.63 6.80
N GLY A 74 18.84 16.50 6.10
CA GLY A 74 17.71 15.76 5.56
C GLY A 74 17.77 14.25 5.83
N ALA A 75 16.96 13.51 5.07
CA ALA A 75 16.98 12.05 5.08
C ALA A 75 18.23 11.51 4.40
N CYS A 76 18.86 10.50 5.00
CA CYS A 76 20.05 9.83 4.46
C CYS A 76 19.63 8.62 3.59
N TRP A 77 19.34 8.86 2.30
CA TRP A 77 18.96 7.79 1.37
C TRP A 77 20.11 6.84 1.05
N VAL A 78 21.36 7.29 1.19
CA VAL A 78 22.55 6.44 1.09
C VAL A 78 22.45 5.23 2.03
N PHE A 79 22.07 5.46 3.29
CA PHE A 79 21.89 4.38 4.27
C PHE A 79 20.69 3.48 3.92
N ILE A 80 19.58 4.08 3.49
CA ILE A 80 18.36 3.34 3.14
C ILE A 80 18.66 2.39 1.97
N ASN A 81 19.33 2.87 0.92
CA ASN A 81 19.72 2.08 -0.24
C ASN A 81 20.69 0.95 0.14
N ALA A 82 21.68 1.22 1.00
CA ALA A 82 22.63 0.21 1.46
C ALA A 82 21.95 -0.92 2.27
N ARG A 83 20.83 -0.64 2.93
CA ARG A 83 20.08 -1.59 3.78
C ARG A 83 18.72 -2.00 3.20
N PHE A 84 18.43 -1.63 1.96
CA PHE A 84 17.14 -1.86 1.33
C PHE A 84 16.74 -3.34 1.31
N THR A 85 17.69 -4.23 0.96
CA THR A 85 17.48 -5.69 1.00
C THR A 85 17.09 -6.17 2.40
N GLN A 86 17.64 -5.57 3.46
CA GLN A 86 17.33 -5.95 4.84
C GLN A 86 15.94 -5.44 5.27
N PHE A 87 15.50 -4.28 4.79
CA PHE A 87 14.13 -3.80 5.03
C PHE A 87 13.07 -4.66 4.34
N ILE A 88 13.37 -5.21 3.16
CA ILE A 88 12.42 -6.07 2.44
C ILE A 88 12.46 -7.50 3.00
N TYR A 89 13.64 -8.12 3.05
CA TYR A 89 13.78 -9.57 3.30
C TYR A 89 14.28 -9.90 4.72
N GLY A 90 14.63 -8.92 5.54
CA GLY A 90 15.24 -9.15 6.86
C GLY A 90 16.67 -9.70 6.75
N LEU A 91 16.99 -10.71 7.55
CA LEU A 91 18.31 -11.39 7.55
C LEU A 91 18.30 -12.66 6.68
N TYR A 92 17.37 -12.74 5.73
CA TYR A 92 17.22 -13.89 4.86
C TYR A 92 18.44 -14.04 3.91
N PRO A 93 18.97 -15.26 3.69
CA PRO A 93 20.18 -15.47 2.87
C PRO A 93 20.00 -14.96 1.45
N ARG A 94 21.01 -14.22 0.93
CA ARG A 94 20.92 -13.60 -0.41
C ARG A 94 20.70 -14.61 -1.54
N SER A 95 21.29 -15.80 -1.44
CA SER A 95 21.11 -16.88 -2.42
C SER A 95 19.68 -17.39 -2.49
N GLU A 96 18.89 -17.22 -1.43
CA GLU A 96 17.53 -17.78 -1.32
C GLU A 96 16.43 -16.72 -1.51
N ILE A 97 16.78 -15.44 -1.71
CA ILE A 97 15.81 -14.34 -1.86
C ILE A 97 14.78 -14.61 -2.97
N TRP A 98 15.13 -15.39 -3.99
CA TRP A 98 14.21 -15.79 -5.05
C TRP A 98 12.95 -16.47 -4.50
N ARG A 99 13.03 -17.20 -3.38
CA ARG A 99 11.88 -17.83 -2.71
C ARG A 99 10.90 -16.77 -2.20
N ALA A 100 11.41 -15.71 -1.58
CA ALA A 100 10.60 -14.59 -1.13
C ALA A 100 9.99 -13.81 -2.30
N ASN A 101 10.71 -13.66 -3.41
CA ASN A 101 10.17 -13.04 -4.62
C ASN A 101 9.00 -13.83 -5.21
N ILE A 102 9.05 -15.16 -5.18
CA ILE A 102 7.93 -16.01 -5.61
C ILE A 102 6.72 -15.80 -4.69
N VAL A 103 6.93 -15.74 -3.37
CA VAL A 103 5.85 -15.44 -2.42
C VAL A 103 5.26 -14.06 -2.71
N PHE A 104 6.07 -13.02 -2.92
CA PHE A 104 5.58 -11.69 -3.27
C PHE A 104 4.78 -11.69 -4.57
N ALA A 105 5.30 -12.33 -5.63
CA ALA A 105 4.59 -12.45 -6.89
C ALA A 105 3.23 -13.15 -6.72
N GLY A 106 3.18 -14.24 -5.95
CA GLY A 106 1.94 -14.93 -5.61
C GLY A 106 0.96 -14.05 -4.86
N PHE A 107 1.42 -13.34 -3.83
CA PHE A 107 0.60 -12.42 -3.03
C PHE A 107 -0.03 -11.32 -3.89
N PHE A 108 0.78 -10.60 -4.68
CA PHE A 108 0.28 -9.54 -5.56
C PHE A 108 -0.65 -10.08 -6.64
N THR A 109 -0.40 -11.29 -7.15
CA THR A 109 -1.29 -11.95 -8.11
C THR A 109 -2.65 -12.26 -7.49
N LEU A 110 -2.68 -12.78 -6.26
CA LEU A 110 -3.92 -13.07 -5.54
C LEU A 110 -4.72 -11.79 -5.25
N ILE A 111 -4.05 -10.73 -4.79
CA ILE A 111 -4.71 -9.43 -4.57
C ILE A 111 -5.27 -8.88 -5.88
N ALA A 112 -4.47 -8.87 -6.94
CA ALA A 112 -4.93 -8.39 -8.25
C ALA A 112 -6.13 -9.21 -8.74
N TRP A 113 -6.12 -10.54 -8.55
CA TRP A 113 -7.22 -11.42 -8.94
C TRP A 113 -8.52 -11.07 -8.20
N LEU A 114 -8.44 -10.82 -6.89
CA LEU A 114 -9.59 -10.48 -6.07
C LEU A 114 -10.10 -9.05 -6.36
N ALA A 115 -9.19 -8.11 -6.58
CA ALA A 115 -9.50 -6.71 -6.85
C ALA A 115 -10.21 -6.50 -8.21
N ILE A 116 -9.84 -7.25 -9.25
CA ILE A 116 -10.43 -7.11 -10.59
C ILE A 116 -11.85 -7.72 -10.60
N PRO A 117 -12.93 -6.94 -10.82
CA PRO A 117 -14.32 -7.42 -10.73
C PRO A 117 -14.66 -8.58 -11.69
N LYS A 118 -14.00 -8.62 -12.86
CA LYS A 118 -14.34 -9.52 -13.97
C LYS A 118 -13.80 -10.94 -13.83
N LEU A 119 -12.93 -11.24 -12.86
CA LEU A 119 -12.30 -12.55 -12.75
C LEU A 119 -13.19 -13.57 -12.01
N PRO A 120 -13.20 -14.83 -12.47
CA PRO A 120 -14.05 -15.88 -11.91
C PRO A 120 -13.51 -16.45 -10.59
N PHE A 121 -14.33 -17.29 -9.93
CA PHE A 121 -13.97 -18.09 -8.73
C PHE A 121 -13.46 -17.31 -7.50
N LYS A 122 -13.82 -16.03 -7.36
CA LYS A 122 -13.33 -15.16 -6.27
C LYS A 122 -13.45 -15.75 -4.87
N ARG A 123 -14.56 -16.45 -4.56
CA ARG A 123 -14.75 -17.09 -3.25
C ARG A 123 -13.70 -18.15 -2.98
N TRP A 124 -13.42 -19.01 -3.95
CA TRP A 124 -12.41 -20.06 -3.82
C TRP A 124 -10.99 -19.49 -3.76
N VAL A 125 -10.70 -18.46 -4.57
CA VAL A 125 -9.42 -17.75 -4.54
C VAL A 125 -9.21 -17.06 -3.20
N ALA A 126 -10.25 -16.45 -2.61
CA ALA A 126 -10.17 -15.83 -1.29
C ALA A 126 -9.90 -16.87 -0.18
N VAL A 127 -10.57 -18.02 -0.21
CA VAL A 127 -10.31 -19.11 0.75
C VAL A 127 -8.89 -19.65 0.58
N PHE A 128 -8.43 -19.84 -0.67
CA PHE A 128 -7.07 -20.24 -0.95
C PHE A 128 -6.05 -19.21 -0.47
N ALA A 129 -6.29 -17.92 -0.71
CA ALA A 129 -5.42 -16.84 -0.26
C ALA A 129 -5.29 -16.79 1.27
N LEU A 130 -6.39 -17.03 1.99
CA LEU A 130 -6.42 -16.97 3.45
C LEU A 130 -5.83 -18.23 4.12
N VAL A 131 -5.99 -19.41 3.52
CA VAL A 131 -5.64 -20.68 4.18
C VAL A 131 -4.53 -21.44 3.45
N GLY A 132 -4.63 -21.56 2.13
CA GLY A 132 -3.66 -22.34 1.34
C GLY A 132 -2.34 -21.60 1.12
N PHE A 133 -2.42 -20.32 0.79
CA PHE A 133 -1.26 -19.52 0.45
C PHE A 133 -0.26 -19.32 1.62
N PRO A 134 -0.67 -19.02 2.87
CA PRO A 134 0.26 -18.89 3.99
C PRO A 134 1.03 -20.19 4.27
N VAL A 135 0.38 -21.35 4.12
CA VAL A 135 1.00 -22.66 4.29
C VAL A 135 2.06 -22.90 3.21
N ILE A 136 1.72 -22.63 1.95
CA ILE A 136 2.66 -22.75 0.82
C ILE A 136 3.85 -21.79 0.99
N ALA A 137 3.57 -20.53 1.35
CA ALA A 137 4.60 -19.53 1.59
C ALA A 137 5.53 -19.94 2.74
N TYR A 138 4.99 -20.46 3.84
CA TYR A 138 5.78 -20.97 4.96
C TYR A 138 6.69 -22.12 4.54
N VAL A 139 6.16 -23.13 3.85
CA VAL A 139 6.94 -24.29 3.39
C VAL A 139 8.08 -23.85 2.45
N LEU A 140 7.78 -22.94 1.52
CA LEU A 140 8.77 -22.44 0.55
C LEU A 140 9.88 -21.62 1.23
N LEU A 141 9.53 -20.74 2.17
CA LEU A 141 10.49 -19.88 2.87
C LEU A 141 11.29 -20.61 3.95
N HIS A 142 10.68 -21.55 4.66
CA HIS A 142 11.39 -22.34 5.67
C HIS A 142 12.34 -23.34 5.02
N GLY A 143 11.94 -23.93 3.89
CA GLY A 143 12.70 -24.99 3.24
C GLY A 143 12.86 -26.22 4.14
N GLY A 144 13.87 -27.05 3.83
CA GLY A 144 14.08 -28.34 4.48
C GLY A 144 13.38 -29.51 3.80
N TYR A 145 12.73 -29.27 2.66
CA TYR A 145 12.07 -30.26 1.81
C TYR A 145 12.59 -30.09 0.37
N PHE A 146 12.62 -31.16 -0.44
CA PHE A 146 13.05 -31.10 -1.85
C PHE A 146 14.48 -30.55 -2.07
N ASP A 147 15.44 -30.93 -1.24
CA ASP A 147 16.85 -30.46 -1.31
C ASP A 147 17.05 -28.94 -1.10
N LEU A 148 16.01 -28.23 -0.67
CA LEU A 148 16.08 -26.81 -0.37
C LEU A 148 16.75 -26.60 1.00
N PRO A 149 17.80 -25.76 1.11
CA PRO A 149 18.39 -25.43 2.40
C PRO A 149 17.34 -24.85 3.35
N ARG A 150 17.43 -25.29 4.61
CA ARG A 150 16.54 -24.85 5.69
C ARG A 150 16.96 -23.45 6.13
N VAL A 151 16.02 -22.51 6.07
CA VAL A 151 16.22 -21.15 6.59
C VAL A 151 15.38 -20.97 7.86
N PRO A 152 16.02 -20.79 9.03
CA PRO A 152 15.30 -20.69 10.30
C PRO A 152 14.52 -19.37 10.39
N THR A 153 13.37 -19.42 11.08
CA THR A 153 12.41 -18.30 11.21
C THR A 153 12.98 -17.07 11.91
N HIS A 154 14.02 -17.20 12.75
CA HIS A 154 14.67 -16.04 13.40
C HIS A 154 15.36 -15.10 12.40
N ARG A 155 15.59 -15.53 11.16
CA ARG A 155 16.17 -14.69 10.11
C ARG A 155 15.12 -13.95 9.29
N TRP A 156 13.84 -14.30 9.47
CA TRP A 156 12.76 -13.69 8.73
C TRP A 156 12.45 -12.32 9.33
N GLY A 157 12.21 -11.34 8.47
CA GLY A 157 11.89 -9.99 8.92
C GLY A 157 11.55 -9.09 7.77
N GLY A 158 11.42 -7.80 8.08
CA GLY A 158 11.08 -6.78 7.10
C GLY A 158 9.69 -6.97 6.50
N LEU A 159 9.52 -6.42 5.30
CA LEU A 159 8.28 -6.48 4.51
C LEU A 159 7.84 -7.93 4.22
N MET A 160 8.79 -8.86 4.10
CA MET A 160 8.50 -10.28 3.88
C MET A 160 7.64 -10.87 4.99
N LEU A 161 8.02 -10.61 6.24
CA LEU A 161 7.29 -11.14 7.39
C LEU A 161 5.90 -10.49 7.50
N THR A 162 5.81 -9.18 7.28
CA THR A 162 4.52 -8.48 7.36
C THR A 162 3.54 -8.96 6.30
N LEU A 163 4.02 -9.21 5.06
CA LEU A 163 3.16 -9.71 4.00
C LEU A 163 2.71 -11.15 4.25
N LEU A 164 3.59 -12.00 4.79
CA LEU A 164 3.22 -13.37 5.15
C LEU A 164 2.19 -13.42 6.29
N LEU A 165 2.18 -12.43 7.18
CA LEU A 165 1.17 -12.32 8.26
C LEU A 165 -0.14 -11.66 7.80
N ALA A 166 -0.10 -10.88 6.72
CA ALA A 166 -1.25 -10.13 6.20
C ALA A 166 -2.14 -10.91 5.21
N THR A 167 -1.69 -12.10 4.78
CA THR A 167 -2.45 -13.04 3.94
C THR A 167 -3.55 -13.75 4.72
#